data_AF-A0A356WG23-F1
#
_entry.id   AF-A0A356WG23-F1
#
_cell.length_a   1.000
_cell.length_b   1.000
_cell.length_c   1.000
_cell.angle_alpha   90.00
_cell.angle_beta   90.00
_cell.angle_gamma   90.00
#
_symmetry.space_group_name_H-M   'P 1'
#
loop_
_entity.id
_entity.type
_entity.pdbx_description
1 polymer ?
#
loop_
_entity_poly.entity_id
_entity_poly.type
_entity_poly.pdbx_seq_one_letter_code
_entity_poly.pdbx_strand_id
1 'polypeptide(L)' 'MHSVLTIRDELDMSGLPKLDPARHKLREHILQHSLKTGTFTLKSGRTSNWFLDSKQTACRSDGIVLVSDVALSMLP' A
#
# COMPACT_ATOMS: atom_id res chain seq x y z
N MET A 1 -6.13 21.29 3.47
CA MET A 1 -5.66 20.45 4.59
C MET A 1 -6.76 19.44 4.92
N HIS A 2 -7.04 18.48 4.02
CA HIS A 2 -8.03 17.44 4.28
C HIS A 2 -7.36 16.27 5.00
N SER A 3 -7.87 16.06 6.21
CA SER A 3 -7.52 15.08 7.25
C SER A 3 -6.99 13.74 6.73
N VAL A 4 -5.72 13.47 7.01
CA VAL A 4 -5.09 12.14 6.87
C VAL A 4 -5.70 11.12 7.87
N LEU A 5 -6.48 11.58 8.86
CA LEU A 5 -7.05 10.73 9.91
C LEU A 5 -8.31 9.94 9.49
N THR A 6 -9.01 10.32 8.43
CA THR A 6 -10.31 9.68 8.07
C THR A 6 -10.17 8.30 7.43
N ILE A 7 -8.99 7.95 6.87
CA ILE A 7 -8.81 6.72 6.08
C ILE A 7 -8.62 5.46 6.94
N ARG A 8 -8.16 5.61 8.19
CA ARG A 8 -7.93 4.45 9.08
C ARG A 8 -9.23 3.76 9.52
N ASP A 9 -10.36 4.45 9.45
CA ASP A 9 -11.67 3.95 9.91
C ASP A 9 -12.44 3.14 8.86
N GLU A 10 -12.23 3.39 7.55
CA GLU A 10 -13.01 2.71 6.48
C GLU A 10 -12.38 1.43 5.93
N LEU A 11 -11.10 1.17 6.20
CA LEU A 11 -10.47 -0.10 5.86
C LEU A 11 -10.69 -1.07 7.02
N ASP A 12 -11.74 -1.88 6.93
CA ASP A 12 -11.89 -3.04 7.81
C ASP A 12 -10.76 -4.04 7.53
N MET A 13 -9.71 -3.94 8.35
CA MET A 13 -8.54 -4.81 8.29
C MET A 13 -8.83 -6.22 8.85
N SER A 14 -9.98 -6.43 9.48
CA SER A 14 -10.32 -7.72 10.12
C SER A 14 -10.63 -8.82 9.11
N GLY A 15 -11.07 -8.47 7.90
CA GLY A 15 -11.35 -9.40 6.80
C GLY A 15 -10.15 -9.77 5.93
N LEU A 16 -8.98 -9.16 6.13
CA LEU A 16 -7.81 -9.41 5.29
C LEU A 16 -7.06 -10.69 5.69
N PRO A 17 -6.48 -11.42 4.73
CA PRO A 17 -5.67 -12.59 5.05
C PRO A 17 -4.48 -12.17 5.92
N LYS A 18 -4.19 -13.02 6.92
CA LYS A 18 -2.97 -12.91 7.72
C LYS A 18 -1.76 -13.08 6.81
N LEU A 19 -0.78 -12.21 6.98
CA LEU A 19 0.49 -12.25 6.28
C LEU A 19 1.60 -12.65 7.23
N ASP A 20 2.68 -13.19 6.70
CA ASP A 20 3.92 -13.30 7.45
C ASP A 20 4.41 -11.89 7.89
N PRO A 21 5.27 -11.81 8.92
CA PRO A 21 5.67 -10.52 9.48
C PRO A 21 6.31 -9.55 8.48
N ALA A 22 7.07 -10.04 7.49
CA ALA A 22 7.73 -9.17 6.51
C ALA A 22 6.70 -8.55 5.56
N ARG A 23 5.78 -9.36 5.02
CA ARG A 23 4.69 -8.86 4.17
C ARG A 23 3.70 -7.99 4.95
N HIS A 24 3.50 -8.24 6.24
CA HIS A 24 2.67 -7.39 7.10
C HIS A 24 3.24 -5.97 7.21
N LYS A 25 4.54 -5.84 7.52
CA LYS A 25 5.22 -4.54 7.59
C LYS A 25 5.15 -3.79 6.27
N LEU A 26 5.36 -4.49 5.15
CA LEU A 26 5.23 -3.89 3.82
C LEU A 26 3.79 -3.42 3.54
N ARG A 27 2.77 -4.20 3.94
CA ARG A 27 1.36 -3.79 3.84
C ARG A 27 1.11 -2.51 4.63
N GLU A 28 1.54 -2.44 5.89
CA GLU A 28 1.39 -1.25 6.72
C GLU A 28 2.03 -0.01 6.08
N HIS A 29 3.27 -0.15 5.58
CA HIS A 29 3.95 0.94 4.88
C HIS A 29 3.19 1.40 3.63
N ILE A 30 2.70 0.46 2.81
CA ILE A 30 1.91 0.76 1.62
C ILE A 30 0.63 1.51 1.97
N LEU A 31 -0.13 1.02 2.96
CA LEU A 31 -1.38 1.64 3.38
C LEU A 31 -1.15 3.06 3.89
N GLN A 32 -0.04 3.30 4.58
CA GLN A 32 0.29 4.61 5.13
C GLN A 32 0.80 5.61 4.08
N HIS A 33 1.54 5.15 3.07
CA HIS A 33 2.31 6.06 2.21
C HIS A 33 1.96 6.02 0.72
N SER A 34 1.33 4.94 0.24
CA SER A 34 1.23 4.64 -1.19
C SER A 34 -0.20 4.39 -1.66
N LEU A 35 -1.11 4.01 -0.75
CA LEU A 35 -2.53 3.87 -1.05
C LEU A 35 -3.23 5.23 -0.99
N LYS A 36 -3.97 5.55 -2.04
CA LYS A 36 -4.87 6.72 -2.12
C LYS A 36 -6.27 6.22 -2.43
N THR A 37 -7.28 6.76 -1.74
CA THR A 37 -8.69 6.49 -2.02
C THR A 37 -9.36 7.73 -2.60
N GLY A 38 -10.46 7.51 -3.34
CA GLY A 38 -11.13 8.55 -4.12
C GLY A 38 -11.39 8.09 -5.55
N THR A 39 -11.96 8.94 -6.39
CA THR A 39 -12.26 8.58 -7.78
C THR A 39 -11.06 8.87 -8.68
N PHE A 40 -10.48 7.82 -9.27
CA PHE A 40 -9.35 7.91 -10.18
C PHE A 40 -9.74 7.36 -11.55
N THR A 41 -9.36 8.06 -12.62
CA THR A 41 -9.36 7.50 -13.98
C THR A 41 -8.00 6.88 -14.25
N LEU A 42 -7.96 5.58 -14.48
CA LEU A 42 -6.74 4.84 -14.75
C LEU A 42 -6.26 5.05 -16.19
N LYS A 43 -5.02 4.67 -16.48
CA LYS A 43 -4.44 4.73 -17.84
C LYS A 43 -5.25 3.95 -18.89
N SER A 44 -6.01 2.95 -18.45
CA SER A 44 -6.94 2.18 -19.30
C SER A 44 -8.27 2.89 -19.58
N GLY A 45 -8.51 4.07 -19.02
CA GLY A 45 -9.79 4.78 -19.07
C GLY A 45 -10.82 4.29 -18.05
N ARG A 46 -10.55 3.20 -17.32
CA ARG A 46 -11.44 2.69 -16.26
C ARG A 46 -11.41 3.59 -15.03
N THR A 47 -12.56 3.74 -14.38
CA THR A 47 -12.66 4.39 -13.08
C THR A 47 -12.35 3.40 -11.95
N SER A 48 -11.60 3.85 -10.95
CA SER A 48 -11.28 3.13 -9.73
C SER A 48 -11.56 4.01 -8.51
N ASN A 49 -12.00 3.42 -7.41
CA ASN A 49 -12.19 4.10 -6.12
C ASN A 49 -10.91 4.13 -5.25
N TRP A 50 -9.81 3.58 -5.77
CA TRP A 50 -8.48 3.63 -5.15
C TRP A 50 -7.38 3.67 -6.21
N PHE A 51 -6.22 4.14 -5.79
CA PHE A 51 -5.00 4.17 -6.58
C PHE A 51 -3.81 3.81 -5.70
N LEU A 52 -2.98 2.89 -6.18
CA LEU A 52 -1.76 2.48 -5.50
C LEU A 52 -0.53 3.03 -6.23
N ASP A 53 0.19 3.93 -5.58
CA ASP A 53 1.39 4.57 -6.10
C ASP A 53 2.63 3.78 -5.67
N SER A 54 2.94 2.70 -6.40
CA SER A 54 4.09 1.82 -6.07
C SER A 54 5.43 2.55 -6.09
N LYS A 55 5.54 3.66 -6.84
CA LYS A 55 6.73 4.51 -6.86
C LYS A 55 6.99 5.12 -5.48
N GLN A 56 5.95 5.51 -4.74
CA GLN A 56 6.13 6.05 -3.39
C GLN A 56 6.69 5.00 -2.42
N THR A 57 6.30 3.73 -2.56
CA THR A 57 6.90 2.65 -1.75
C THR A 57 8.37 2.45 -2.10
N ALA A 58 8.70 2.37 -3.39
CA ALA A 58 10.07 2.08 -3.84
C ALA A 58 11.04 3.26 -3.69
N CYS A 59 10.55 4.51 -3.72
CA CYS A 59 11.39 5.71 -3.59
C CYS A 59 11.53 6.21 -2.14
N ARG A 60 10.89 5.54 -1.18
CA ARG A 60 11.10 5.77 0.26
C ARG A 60 12.17 4.82 0.79
N SER A 61 13.07 5.32 1.62
CA SER A 61 14.21 4.53 2.14
C SER A 61 13.76 3.32 2.97
N ASP A 62 12.76 3.50 3.82
CA ASP A 62 12.15 2.42 4.59
C ASP A 62 11.31 1.50 3.69
N GLY A 63 10.61 2.07 2.72
CA GLY A 63 9.79 1.31 1.77
C GLY A 63 10.63 0.36 0.88
N ILE A 64 11.77 0.82 0.35
CA ILE A 64 12.61 -0.04 -0.51
C ILE A 64 13.24 -1.20 0.27
N VAL A 65 13.63 -0.99 1.53
CA VAL A 65 14.15 -2.07 2.39
C VAL A 65 13.07 -3.14 2.60
N LEU A 66 11.84 -2.74 2.91
CA LEU A 66 10.72 -3.67 3.08
C LEU A 66 10.41 -4.45 1.79
N VAL A 67 10.48 -3.78 0.63
CA VAL A 67 10.33 -4.44 -0.68
C VAL A 67 11.46 -5.45 -0.90
N SER A 68 12.71 -5.07 -0.62
CA SER A 68 13.87 -5.95 -0.76
C SER A 68 13.79 -7.19 0.12
N ASP A 69 13.42 -7.04 1.40
CA ASP A 69 13.26 -8.17 2.33
C ASP A 69 12.23 -9.18 1.83
N VAL A 70 11.06 -8.67 1.41
CA VAL A 70 9.97 -9.50 0.90
C VAL A 70 10.36 -10.14 -0.44
N ALA A 71 11.00 -9.41 -1.35
CA ALA A 71 11.45 -9.94 -2.63
C ALA A 71 12.50 -11.04 -2.45
N LEU A 72 13.50 -10.82 -1.60
CA LEU A 72 14.57 -11.81 -1.34
C LEU A 72 13.99 -13.13 -0.81
N SER A 73 12.92 -13.10 -0.02
CA SER A 73 12.24 -14.30 0.46
C SER A 73 11.52 -15.12 -0.63
N MET A 74 11.29 -14.53 -1.81
CA MET A 74 10.57 -15.16 -2.93
C MET A 74 11.47 -15.56 -4.10
N LEU A 75 12.69 -15.01 -4.17
CA LEU A 75 13.62 -15.31 -5.25
C LEU A 75 14.27 -16.68 -5.03
N PRO A 76 14.41 -17.51 -6.09
CA PRO A 76 15.05 -18.82 -6.02
C PRO A 76 16.56 -18.75 -5.79
#